data_AF-A0A7J8YRQ5-F1
#
_entry.id   AF-A0A7J8YRQ5-F1
#
_cell.length_a   1.000
_cell.length_b   1.000
_cell.length_c   1.000
_cell.angle_alpha   90.00
_cell.angle_beta   90.00
_cell.angle_gamma   90.00
#
_symmetry.space_group_name_H-M   'P 1'
#
loop_
_entity.id
_entity.type
_entity.pdbx_description
1 polymer ?
#
loop_
_entity_poly.entity_id
_entity_poly.type
_entity_poly.pdbx_seq_one_letter_code
_entity_poly.pdbx_strand_id
1 'polypeptide(L)' 'MMTAAMIAQHFEVTIKDHPKMKLREIQKRCASEMHVNVTINCCYRSKKIVKEKMIRNHKEEFGLLW' A
#
# COMPACT_ATOMS: atom_id res chain seq x y z
N MET A 1 1.28 11.11 -14.36
CA MET A 1 1.40 11.40 -12.91
C MET A 1 1.25 10.08 -12.16
N MET A 2 2.22 9.70 -11.33
CA MET A 2 2.11 8.47 -10.53
C MET A 2 1.01 8.63 -9.49
N THR A 3 0.04 7.71 -9.49
CA THR A 3 -1.10 7.76 -8.57
C THR A 3 -0.84 6.87 -7.35
N ALA A 4 -1.48 7.21 -6.23
CA ALA A 4 -1.42 6.38 -5.03
C ALA A 4 -1.92 4.94 -5.27
N ALA A 5 -2.82 4.74 -6.24
CA ALA A 5 -3.33 3.42 -6.61
C ALA A 5 -2.25 2.56 -7.29
N MET A 6 -1.43 3.13 -8.18
CA MET A 6 -0.33 2.41 -8.84
C MET A 6 0.73 1.95 -7.83
N ILE A 7 1.08 2.83 -6.90
CA ILE A 7 2.03 2.52 -5.81
C ILE A 7 1.42 1.47 -4.87
N ALA A 8 0.14 1.59 -4.52
CA ALA A 8 -0.57 0.63 -3.69
C ALA A 8 -0.57 -0.78 -4.31
N GLN A 9 -0.77 -0.88 -5.63
CA GLN A 9 -0.71 -2.16 -6.34
C GLN A 9 0.71 -2.74 -6.34
N HIS A 10 1.71 -1.92 -6.67
CA HIS A 10 3.11 -2.38 -6.74
C HIS A 10 3.64 -2.84 -5.37
N PHE A 11 3.32 -2.12 -4.30
CA PHE A 11 3.74 -2.43 -2.94
C PHE A 11 2.71 -3.21 -2.13
N GLU A 12 1.69 -3.78 -2.77
CA GLU A 12 0.59 -4.43 -2.04
C GLU A 12 1.13 -5.53 -1.12
N VAL A 13 1.91 -6.47 -1.66
CA VAL A 13 2.47 -7.60 -0.90
C VAL A 13 3.40 -7.11 0.21
N THR A 14 4.28 -6.15 -0.07
CA THR A 14 5.22 -5.61 0.92
C THR A 14 4.50 -4.89 2.07
N ILE A 15 3.45 -4.13 1.78
CA ILE A 15 2.65 -3.43 2.80
C ILE A 15 1.82 -4.43 3.61
N LYS A 16 1.33 -5.52 2.99
CA LYS A 16 0.60 -6.60 3.66
C LYS A 16 1.50 -7.39 4.63
N ASP A 17 2.71 -7.75 4.20
CA ASP A 17 3.68 -8.50 5.00
C ASP A 17 4.26 -7.64 6.14
N HIS A 18 4.45 -6.34 5.88
CA HIS A 18 4.99 -5.38 6.83
C HIS A 18 4.03 -4.20 7.07
N PRO A 19 2.88 -4.39 7.74
CA PRO A 19 1.87 -3.33 7.92
C PRO A 19 2.39 -2.15 8.76
N LYS A 20 3.44 -2.36 9.58
CA LYS A 20 4.13 -1.33 10.37
C LYS A 20 5.22 -0.57 9.60
N MET A 21 5.44 -0.86 8.33
CA MET A 21 6.43 -0.18 7.49
C MET A 21 6.24 1.34 7.49
N LYS A 22 7.33 2.10 7.70
CA LYS A 22 7.30 3.57 7.76
C LYS A 22 7.05 4.18 6.37
N LEU A 23 6.36 5.32 6.30
CA LEU A 23 6.10 6.00 5.02
C LEU A 23 7.38 6.42 4.28
N ARG A 24 8.42 6.81 5.02
CA ARG A 24 9.74 7.13 4.44
C ARG A 24 10.40 5.93 3.76
N GLU A 25 10.16 4.73 4.26
CA GLU A 25 10.69 3.50 3.64
C GLU A 25 9.99 3.22 2.32
N ILE A 26 8.65 3.40 2.27
CA ILE A 26 7.86 3.31 1.04
C ILE A 26 8.33 4.36 0.02
N GLN A 27 8.61 5.58 0.48
CA GLN A 27 9.14 6.64 -0.38
C GLN A 27 10.50 6.28 -0.97
N LYS A 28 11.44 5.81 -0.14
CA LYS A 28 12.77 5.36 -0.61
C LYS A 28 12.66 4.21 -1.61
N ARG A 29 11.77 3.26 -1.37
CA ARG A 29 11.47 2.16 -2.28
C ARG A 29 10.88 2.62 -3.60
N CYS A 30 9.94 3.57 -3.59
CA CYS A 30 9.47 4.21 -4.83
C CYS A 30 10.61 4.88 -5.61
N ALA A 31 11.54 5.55 -4.91
CA ALA A 31 12.70 6.17 -5.54
C ALA A 31 13.72 5.14 -6.06
N SER A 32 13.87 4.00 -5.39
CA SER A 32 14.85 2.96 -5.75
C SER A 32 14.33 1.96 -6.79
N GLU A 33 13.07 1.55 -6.71
CA GLU A 33 12.49 0.48 -7.54
C GLU A 33 11.74 1.06 -8.75
N MET A 34 11.07 2.20 -8.57
CA MET A 34 10.29 2.84 -9.64
C MET A 34 11.01 4.07 -10.23
N HIS A 35 12.15 4.50 -9.65
CA HIS A 35 12.87 5.72 -10.04
C HIS A 35 12.00 6.99 -10.00
N VAL A 36 10.98 7.02 -9.13
CA VAL A 36 10.09 8.17 -8.98
C VAL A 36 10.15 8.74 -7.57
N ASN A 37 10.38 10.05 -7.48
CA ASN A 37 10.23 10.76 -6.22
C ASN A 37 8.76 11.04 -5.93
N VAL A 38 8.23 10.40 -4.89
CA VAL A 38 6.84 10.55 -4.46
C VAL A 38 6.76 11.33 -3.17
N THR A 39 5.67 12.10 -3.00
CA THR A 39 5.44 12.82 -1.74
C THR A 39 4.99 11.86 -0.64
N ILE A 40 5.28 12.21 0.61
CA ILE A 40 4.84 11.43 1.78
C ILE A 40 3.32 11.24 1.81
N ASN A 41 2.55 12.25 1.38
CA ASN A 41 1.08 12.16 1.28
C ASN A 41 0.64 11.08 0.27
N CYS A 42 1.36 10.93 -0.84
CA CYS A 42 1.09 9.87 -1.81
C CYS A 42 1.35 8.48 -1.20
N CYS A 43 2.47 8.32 -0.48
CA CYS A 43 2.77 7.08 0.25
C CYS A 43 1.70 6.75 1.31
N TYR A 44 1.20 7.77 2.04
CA TYR A 44 0.12 7.59 3.02
C TYR A 44 -1.16 7.07 2.36
N ARG A 45 -1.60 7.71 1.27
CA ARG A 45 -2.78 7.28 0.51
C ARG A 45 -2.62 5.86 -0.03
N SER A 46 -1.44 5.54 -0.57
CA SER A 46 -1.13 4.21 -1.11
C SER A 46 -1.25 3.13 -0.03
N LYS A 47 -0.66 3.40 1.15
CA LYS A 47 -0.75 2.50 2.31
C LYS A 47 -2.18 2.35 2.82
N LYS A 48 -2.96 3.43 2.82
CA LYS A 48 -4.38 3.40 3.21
C LYS A 48 -5.21 2.49 2.28
N ILE A 49 -5.02 2.60 0.97
CA ILE A 49 -5.71 1.78 -0.04
C ILE A 49 -5.47 0.29 0.22
N VAL A 50 -4.21 -0.12 0.42
CA VAL A 50 -3.87 -1.53 0.70
C VAL A 50 -4.54 -2.01 1.99
N LYS A 51 -4.51 -1.17 3.04
CA LYS A 51 -5.11 -1.51 4.34
C LYS A 51 -6.63 -1.64 4.26
N GLU A 52 -7.31 -0.74 3.56
CA GLU A 52 -8.76 -0.82 3.33
C GLU A 52 -9.12 -2.06 2.51
N LYS A 53 -8.34 -2.39 1.49
CA LYS A 53 -8.51 -3.61 0.69
C LYS A 53 -8.35 -4.88 1.54
N MET A 54 -7.37 -4.92 2.44
CA MET A 54 -7.23 -6.04 3.39
C MET A 54 -8.43 -6.18 4.32
N ILE A 55 -8.91 -5.08 4.90
CA ILE A 55 -10.07 -5.10 5.80
C ILE A 55 -11.32 -5.58 5.05
N ARG A 56 -11.50 -5.13 3.81
CA ARG A 56 -12.60 -5.57 2.95
C ARG A 56 -12.51 -7.07 2.66
N ASN A 57 -11.35 -7.56 2.20
CA ASN A 57 -11.12 -8.98 1.97
C ASN A 57 -11.37 -9.83 3.22
N HIS A 58 -10.88 -9.41 4.38
CA HIS A 58 -11.11 -10.12 5.64
C HIS A 58 -12.59 -10.18 6.02
N LYS A 59 -13.37 -9.12 5.74
CA LYS A 59 -14.83 -9.14 5.95
C LYS A 59 -15.54 -10.08 4.98
N GLU A 60 -15.14 -10.08 3.71
CA GLU A 60 -15.73 -10.96 2.69
C GLU A 60 -15.37 -12.43 2.98
N GLU A 61 -14.13 -12.76 3.31
CA GLU A 61 -13.71 -14.13 3.62
C GLU A 61 -14.33 -14.66 4.91
N PHE A 62 -14.42 -13.86 5.98
CA PHE A 62 -15.12 -14.29 7.20
C PHE A 62 -16.64 -14.32 7.06
N GLY A 63 -17.22 -13.48 6.20
CA GLY A 63 -18.66 -13.51 5.90
C GLY A 63 -19.09 -14.72 5.07
N LEU A 64 -18.15 -15.37 4.36
CA LEU A 64 -18.38 -16.60 3.61
C LEU A 64 -18.20 -17.88 4.46
N LEU A 65 -17.65 -17.75 5.68
CA LEU A 65 -17.41 -18.87 6.60
C LEU A 65 -18.57 -19.12 7.58
N TRP A 66 -19.66 -18.35 7.51
CA TRP A 66 -20.87 -18.45 8.34
C TRP A 66 -22.10 -18.69 7.46
#